data_AF-A0A6M0SU05-F1
#
_entry.id   AF-A0A6M0SU05-F1
#
_cell.length_a   1.000
_cell.length_b   1.000
_cell.length_c   1.000
_cell.angle_alpha   90.00
_cell.angle_beta   90.00
_cell.angle_gamma   90.00
#
_symmetry.space_group_name_H-M   'P 1'
#
loop_
_entity.id
_entity.type
_entity.pdbx_description
1 polymer ?
#
loop_
_entity_poly.entity_id
_entity_poly.type
_entity_poly.pdbx_seq_one_letter_code
_entity_poly.pdbx_strand_id
1 'polypeptide(L)'
;MNTPSSITEFVGTAIGDTIGLVIANVDCSLHEKMGLDKKYRSIGIISARIGAGPHIMAADEAVKATNTEVVKIEMPRDTKGGAGHGCSIILAAEDVTDVRRAVEIVLKELDRTFGDVYACDSGHLELSYTARASLASEKAFGAPIGKAFGIIAGAPAGIGLVMADTAMKTANIEMVTYASPDSGTAHTNEVIITVTGDSDAVRQSVIAAREIGLSLLKSMRQEAQSATKPYI
;
A
#
# COMPACT_ATOMS: atom_id res chain seq x y z
N MET A 1 -3.98 17.00 20.45
CA MET A 1 -5.31 16.61 20.97
C MET A 1 -6.32 16.90 19.87
N ASN A 2 -6.84 15.88 19.21
CA ASN A 2 -7.82 16.05 18.13
C ASN A 2 -9.18 16.42 18.74
N THR A 3 -9.67 17.61 18.43
CA THR A 3 -11.07 17.96 18.63
C THR A 3 -11.92 16.95 17.86
N PRO A 4 -12.92 16.29 18.49
CA PRO A 4 -13.77 15.36 17.75
C PRO A 4 -14.46 16.12 16.62
N SER A 5 -14.29 15.63 15.39
CA SER A 5 -14.95 16.19 14.22
C SER A 5 -16.47 16.08 14.42
N SER A 6 -17.20 17.15 14.10
CA SER A 6 -18.67 17.15 14.09
C SER A 6 -19.25 16.43 12.87
N ILE A 7 -18.40 15.98 11.94
CA ILE A 7 -18.80 15.31 10.69
C ILE A 7 -18.81 13.81 10.95
N THR A 8 -19.98 13.18 10.80
CA THR A 8 -20.20 11.76 11.08
C THR A 8 -19.37 10.84 10.19
N GLU A 9 -19.10 11.24 8.96
CA GLU A 9 -18.33 10.52 7.96
C GLU A 9 -16.86 10.43 8.34
N PHE A 10 -16.35 11.33 9.18
CA PHE A 10 -14.96 11.33 9.59
C PHE A 10 -14.68 10.19 10.57
N VAL A 11 -13.61 9.44 10.31
CA VAL A 11 -13.11 8.38 11.20
C VAL A 11 -11.81 8.81 11.87
N GLY A 12 -10.85 9.31 11.08
CA GLY A 12 -9.55 9.72 11.62
C GLY A 12 -8.54 10.06 10.54
N THR A 13 -7.31 10.29 10.99
CA THR A 13 -6.16 10.59 10.14
C THR A 13 -4.95 9.77 10.57
N ALA A 14 -4.00 9.56 9.65
CA ALA A 14 -2.76 8.82 9.90
C ALA A 14 -1.60 9.37 9.06
N ILE A 15 -0.42 8.76 9.21
CA ILE A 15 0.79 9.05 8.42
C ILE A 15 0.50 9.06 6.91
N GLY A 16 1.26 9.86 6.15
CA GLY A 16 1.10 10.01 4.70
C GLY A 16 0.02 11.03 4.28
N ASP A 17 -0.35 11.93 5.19
CA ASP A 17 -1.51 12.82 5.07
C ASP A 17 -2.78 12.02 4.73
N THR A 18 -2.98 10.92 5.46
CA THR A 18 -4.09 9.99 5.23
C THR A 18 -5.32 10.45 5.97
N ILE A 19 -6.47 10.41 5.30
CA ILE A 19 -7.80 10.57 5.89
C ILE A 19 -8.61 9.28 5.72
N GLY A 20 -9.27 8.86 6.80
CA GLY A 20 -10.23 7.77 6.81
C GLY A 20 -11.66 8.31 6.96
N LEU A 21 -12.55 7.90 6.07
CA LEU A 21 -13.95 8.32 6.03
C LEU A 21 -14.89 7.11 5.87
N VAL A 22 -16.17 7.31 6.17
CA VAL A 22 -17.25 6.38 5.86
C VAL A 22 -18.47 7.10 5.30
N ILE A 23 -19.21 6.43 4.43
CA ILE A 23 -20.55 6.84 4.01
C ILE A 23 -21.50 5.68 4.33
N ALA A 24 -22.50 5.92 5.18
CA ALA A 24 -23.42 4.88 5.64
C ALA A 24 -24.42 4.43 4.56
N ASN A 25 -24.80 5.36 3.68
CA ASN A 25 -25.73 5.08 2.59
C ASN A 25 -25.37 5.97 1.40
N VAL A 26 -24.64 5.40 0.44
CA VAL A 26 -24.23 6.11 -0.78
C VAL A 26 -25.47 6.45 -1.60
N ASP A 27 -25.53 7.66 -2.14
CA ASP A 27 -26.58 8.07 -3.09
C ASP A 27 -26.69 7.06 -4.25
N CYS A 28 -27.92 6.72 -4.65
CA CYS A 28 -28.16 5.69 -5.67
C CYS A 28 -27.48 6.02 -7.01
N SER A 29 -27.47 7.28 -7.43
CA SER A 29 -26.87 7.68 -8.71
C SER A 29 -25.35 7.58 -8.66
N LEU A 30 -24.75 7.94 -7.52
CA LEU A 30 -23.32 7.79 -7.30
C LEU A 30 -22.92 6.31 -7.18
N HIS A 31 -23.72 5.52 -6.47
CA HIS A 31 -23.53 4.07 -6.30
C HIS A 31 -23.44 3.36 -7.66
N GLU A 32 -24.37 3.65 -8.57
CA GLU A 32 -24.37 3.13 -9.94
C GLU A 32 -23.12 3.55 -10.72
N LYS A 33 -22.70 4.82 -10.61
CA LYS A 33 -21.49 5.33 -11.29
C LYS A 33 -20.20 4.74 -10.76
N MET A 34 -20.16 4.40 -9.48
CA MET A 34 -19.02 3.73 -8.85
C MET A 34 -18.96 2.24 -9.20
N GLY A 35 -20.02 1.66 -9.79
CA GLY A 35 -20.07 0.24 -10.12
C GLY A 35 -20.12 -0.67 -8.89
N LEU A 36 -20.71 -0.17 -7.80
CA LEU A 36 -20.87 -0.95 -6.56
C LEU A 36 -21.92 -2.04 -6.73
N ASP A 37 -21.73 -3.19 -6.07
CA ASP A 37 -22.79 -4.18 -5.96
C ASP A 37 -23.97 -3.59 -5.17
N LYS A 38 -25.19 -3.85 -5.62
CA LYS A 38 -26.44 -3.36 -5.01
C LYS A 38 -26.60 -3.79 -3.56
N LYS A 39 -25.98 -4.90 -3.13
CA LYS A 39 -25.97 -5.30 -1.70
C LYS A 39 -25.23 -4.29 -0.82
N TYR A 40 -24.24 -3.58 -1.38
CA TYR A 40 -23.40 -2.67 -0.62
C TYR A 40 -23.88 -1.24 -0.67
N ARG A 41 -24.42 -0.77 0.45
CA ARG A 41 -24.83 0.63 0.64
C ARG A 41 -23.82 1.46 1.43
N SER A 42 -22.98 0.80 2.24
CA SER A 42 -22.00 1.46 3.09
C SER A 42 -20.61 1.33 2.50
N ILE A 43 -19.86 2.44 2.47
CA ILE A 43 -18.46 2.43 2.01
C ILE A 43 -17.52 3.04 3.03
N GLY A 44 -16.32 2.47 3.12
CA GLY A 44 -15.17 3.02 3.81
C GLY A 44 -14.19 3.57 2.79
N ILE A 45 -13.59 4.72 3.09
CA ILE A 45 -12.71 5.45 2.18
C ILE A 45 -11.40 5.70 2.91
N ILE A 46 -10.31 5.29 2.29
CA ILE A 46 -8.95 5.63 2.72
C ILE A 46 -8.32 6.43 1.60
N SER A 47 -7.90 7.66 1.88
CA SER A 47 -7.31 8.55 0.88
C SER A 47 -6.06 9.22 1.45
N ALA A 48 -4.95 9.20 0.70
CA ALA A 48 -3.66 9.68 1.17
C ALA A 48 -2.85 10.38 0.09
N ARG A 49 -1.97 11.31 0.50
CA ARG A 49 -1.06 12.04 -0.38
C ARG A 49 0.24 11.30 -0.64
N ILE A 50 0.76 10.58 0.36
CA ILE A 50 2.03 9.83 0.29
C ILE A 50 1.74 8.36 0.54
N GLY A 51 2.09 7.51 -0.42
CA GLY A 51 2.08 6.05 -0.33
C GLY A 51 1.28 5.42 -1.46
N ALA A 52 1.46 4.12 -1.65
CA ALA A 52 0.35 3.25 -2.01
C ALA A 52 0.47 1.89 -1.32
N GLY A 53 1.63 1.22 -1.39
CA GLY A 53 1.84 -0.10 -0.81
C GLY A 53 1.50 -0.18 0.68
N PRO A 54 1.97 0.73 1.56
CA PRO A 54 1.59 0.71 2.97
C PRO A 54 0.08 0.69 3.22
N HIS A 55 -0.68 1.49 2.48
CA HIS A 55 -2.13 1.54 2.55
C HIS A 55 -2.80 0.26 2.05
N ILE A 56 -2.29 -0.31 0.96
CA ILE A 56 -2.78 -1.57 0.42
C ILE A 56 -2.54 -2.71 1.41
N MET A 57 -1.36 -2.76 2.03
CA MET A 57 -1.02 -3.76 3.04
C MET A 57 -1.85 -3.59 4.33
N ALA A 58 -2.10 -2.35 4.75
CA ALA A 58 -2.97 -2.06 5.89
C ALA A 58 -4.44 -2.42 5.58
N ALA A 59 -4.92 -2.15 4.36
CA ALA A 59 -6.23 -2.59 3.89
C ALA A 59 -6.33 -4.11 3.82
N ASP A 60 -5.25 -4.81 3.48
CA ASP A 60 -5.17 -6.28 3.47
C ASP A 60 -5.39 -6.87 4.87
N GLU A 61 -4.88 -6.20 5.92
CA GLU A 61 -5.17 -6.58 7.32
C GLU A 61 -6.62 -6.26 7.72
N ALA A 62 -7.16 -5.12 7.27
CA ALA A 62 -8.53 -4.73 7.57
C ALA A 62 -9.58 -5.69 6.99
N VAL A 63 -9.40 -6.14 5.75
CA VAL A 63 -10.33 -7.11 5.10
C VAL A 63 -10.19 -8.52 5.66
N LYS A 64 -9.05 -8.88 6.26
CA LYS A 64 -8.93 -10.13 7.03
C LYS A 64 -9.73 -10.09 8.33
N ALA A 65 -9.92 -8.90 8.90
CA ALA A 65 -10.50 -8.70 10.22
C ALA A 65 -11.97 -8.23 10.22
N THR A 66 -12.57 -8.04 9.04
CA THR A 66 -13.91 -7.49 8.87
C THR A 66 -14.64 -8.18 7.70
N ASN A 67 -15.97 -7.97 7.60
CA ASN A 67 -16.77 -8.47 6.47
C ASN A 67 -16.81 -7.46 5.30
N THR A 68 -15.69 -6.77 5.04
CA THR A 68 -15.60 -5.78 3.98
C THR A 68 -14.99 -6.35 2.71
N GLU A 69 -15.45 -5.88 1.55
CA GLU A 69 -14.86 -6.17 0.26
C GLU A 69 -14.06 -4.98 -0.28
N VAL A 70 -13.02 -5.25 -1.07
CA VAL A 70 -12.22 -4.22 -1.75
C VAL A 70 -12.86 -3.90 -3.10
N VAL A 71 -13.52 -2.74 -3.16
CA VAL A 71 -14.19 -2.28 -4.38
C VAL A 71 -13.15 -1.78 -5.37
N LYS A 72 -12.30 -0.85 -4.93
CA LYS A 72 -11.42 -0.09 -5.80
C LYS A 72 -10.13 0.29 -5.08
N ILE A 73 -9.02 0.21 -5.79
CA ILE A 73 -7.73 0.73 -5.38
C ILE A 73 -7.21 1.57 -6.54
N GLU A 74 -6.90 2.83 -6.27
CA GLU A 74 -6.32 3.76 -7.24
C GLU A 74 -5.03 4.35 -6.66
N MET A 75 -4.00 4.44 -7.49
CA MET A 75 -2.65 4.87 -7.11
C MET A 75 -2.27 6.11 -7.95
N PRO A 76 -2.80 7.31 -7.60
CA PRO A 76 -2.49 8.53 -8.33
C PRO A 76 -1.02 8.92 -8.21
N ARG A 77 -0.49 9.65 -9.20
CA ARG A 77 0.83 10.30 -9.09
C ARG A 77 0.77 11.42 -8.05
N ASP A 78 1.52 11.31 -6.95
CA ASP A 78 1.47 12.32 -5.89
C ASP A 78 2.76 12.38 -5.06
N THR A 79 2.78 11.79 -3.84
CA THR A 79 3.84 11.95 -2.83
C THR A 79 4.25 13.40 -2.58
N LYS A 80 3.32 14.35 -2.80
CA LYS A 80 3.55 15.80 -2.65
C LYS A 80 4.74 16.31 -3.45
N GLY A 81 4.94 15.75 -4.64
CA GLY A 81 6.05 16.09 -5.54
C GLY A 81 7.25 15.13 -5.46
N GLY A 82 7.26 14.20 -4.50
CA GLY A 82 8.21 13.09 -4.46
C GLY A 82 8.03 12.14 -5.64
N ALA A 83 8.72 10.99 -5.66
CA ALA A 83 8.78 10.14 -6.84
C ALA A 83 7.63 9.13 -7.00
N GLY A 84 6.73 8.98 -6.02
CA GLY A 84 5.80 7.86 -5.94
C GLY A 84 4.31 8.20 -6.06
N HIS A 85 3.47 7.28 -5.59
CA HIS A 85 2.01 7.40 -5.61
C HIS A 85 1.42 8.07 -4.35
N GLY A 86 0.22 8.60 -4.50
CA GLY A 86 -0.76 8.68 -3.42
C GLY A 86 -1.68 7.46 -3.47
N CYS A 87 -2.73 7.43 -2.65
CA CYS A 87 -3.61 6.26 -2.57
C CYS A 87 -5.08 6.65 -2.38
N SER A 88 -5.97 5.92 -3.05
CA SER A 88 -7.41 5.92 -2.78
C SER A 88 -7.93 4.47 -2.77
N ILE A 89 -8.43 4.03 -1.61
CA ILE A 89 -8.99 2.70 -1.41
C ILE A 89 -10.44 2.84 -0.98
N ILE A 90 -11.33 2.12 -1.68
CA ILE A 90 -12.75 2.05 -1.37
C ILE A 90 -13.07 0.63 -0.91
N LEU A 91 -13.55 0.52 0.33
CA LEU A 91 -14.06 -0.70 0.94
C LEU A 91 -15.57 -0.63 1.00
N ALA A 92 -16.26 -1.77 0.93
CA ALA A 92 -17.72 -1.83 0.97
C ALA A 92 -18.24 -2.93 1.89
N ALA A 93 -19.37 -2.67 2.55
CA ALA A 93 -20.14 -3.65 3.31
C ALA A 93 -21.64 -3.29 3.35
N GLU A 94 -22.46 -4.22 3.84
CA GLU A 94 -23.90 -3.97 4.06
C GLU A 94 -24.14 -3.04 5.27
N ASP A 95 -23.25 -3.13 6.27
CA ASP A 95 -23.29 -2.37 7.53
C ASP A 95 -22.16 -1.33 7.58
N VAL A 96 -22.50 -0.09 7.96
CA VAL A 96 -21.56 1.00 8.16
C VAL A 96 -20.54 0.70 9.28
N THR A 97 -20.92 -0.12 10.24
CA THR A 97 -20.07 -0.51 11.37
C THR A 97 -18.87 -1.34 10.90
N ASP A 98 -19.07 -2.22 9.91
CA ASP A 98 -18.00 -3.03 9.33
C ASP A 98 -16.99 -2.16 8.56
N VAL A 99 -17.47 -1.25 7.71
CA VAL A 99 -16.57 -0.34 6.98
C VAL A 99 -15.88 0.66 7.90
N ARG A 100 -16.54 1.17 8.95
CA ARG A 100 -15.91 2.04 9.94
C ARG A 100 -14.79 1.31 10.65
N ARG A 101 -15.05 0.10 11.13
CA ARG A 101 -14.04 -0.74 11.78
C ARG A 101 -12.87 -1.04 10.84
N ALA A 102 -13.14 -1.34 9.57
CA ALA A 102 -12.07 -1.56 8.59
C ALA A 102 -11.18 -0.32 8.42
N VAL A 103 -11.79 0.87 8.28
CA VAL A 103 -11.05 2.14 8.19
C VAL A 103 -10.21 2.40 9.45
N GLU A 104 -10.75 2.15 10.64
CA GLU A 104 -10.00 2.27 11.90
C GLU A 104 -8.79 1.33 11.96
N ILE A 105 -8.93 0.09 11.48
CA ILE A 105 -7.83 -0.87 11.38
C ILE A 105 -6.77 -0.37 10.41
N VAL A 106 -7.17 0.09 9.22
CA VAL A 106 -6.21 0.65 8.24
C VAL A 106 -5.42 1.79 8.88
N LEU A 107 -6.10 2.81 9.43
CA LEU A 107 -5.43 3.97 10.03
C LEU A 107 -4.45 3.58 11.14
N LYS A 108 -4.77 2.54 11.93
CA LYS A 108 -3.90 2.02 12.98
C LYS A 108 -2.69 1.26 12.42
N GLU A 109 -2.88 0.44 11.39
CA GLU A 109 -1.81 -0.38 10.79
C GLU A 109 -0.81 0.43 9.96
N LEU A 110 -1.13 1.68 9.59
CA LEU A 110 -0.24 2.54 8.83
C LEU A 110 1.09 2.84 9.54
N ASP A 111 1.11 2.92 10.88
CA ASP A 111 2.38 3.09 11.61
C ASP A 111 3.33 1.91 11.37
N ARG A 112 2.81 0.68 11.35
CA ARG A 112 3.61 -0.53 11.08
C ARG A 112 3.99 -0.64 9.61
N THR A 113 3.05 -0.45 8.70
CA THR A 113 3.26 -0.67 7.25
C THR A 113 4.15 0.39 6.60
N PHE A 114 4.25 1.59 7.19
CA PHE A 114 5.26 2.58 6.82
C PHE A 114 6.67 2.26 7.36
N GLY A 115 6.83 1.22 8.18
CA GLY A 115 8.09 0.86 8.84
C GLY A 115 9.24 0.58 7.88
N ASP A 116 8.95 0.14 6.67
CA ASP A 116 9.96 -0.14 5.65
C ASP A 116 9.85 0.80 4.44
N VAL A 117 9.43 2.04 4.69
CA VAL A 117 9.53 3.18 3.76
C VAL A 117 10.72 4.04 4.16
N TYR A 118 11.67 4.22 3.25
CA TYR A 118 12.90 4.97 3.46
C TYR A 118 12.99 6.10 2.45
N ALA A 119 12.91 7.36 2.89
CA ALA A 119 12.91 8.51 2.00
C ALA A 119 14.12 9.42 2.24
N CYS A 120 14.55 10.09 1.17
CA CYS A 120 15.59 11.12 1.18
C CYS A 120 15.32 12.15 0.07
N ASP A 121 16.18 13.15 -0.08
CA ASP A 121 15.98 14.22 -1.07
C ASP A 121 16.01 13.69 -2.52
N SER A 122 16.82 12.66 -2.78
CA SER A 122 16.98 12.12 -4.14
C SER A 122 16.01 10.99 -4.51
N GLY A 123 15.15 10.52 -3.61
CA GLY A 123 14.24 9.41 -3.87
C GLY A 123 13.79 8.66 -2.62
N HIS A 124 13.25 7.46 -2.80
CA HIS A 124 12.75 6.62 -1.73
C HIS A 124 12.83 5.13 -2.06
N LEU A 125 12.76 4.31 -1.02
CA LEU A 125 12.53 2.87 -1.09
C LEU A 125 11.24 2.57 -0.34
N GLU A 126 10.47 1.61 -0.85
CA GLU A 126 9.27 1.11 -0.18
C GLU A 126 9.27 -0.41 -0.28
N LEU A 127 9.29 -1.06 0.89
CA LEU A 127 9.27 -2.50 1.00
C LEU A 127 8.07 -2.93 1.83
N SER A 128 7.45 -4.04 1.45
CA SER A 128 6.38 -4.65 2.25
C SER A 128 6.47 -6.15 2.18
N TYR A 129 5.99 -6.79 3.25
CA TYR A 129 5.90 -8.23 3.40
C TYR A 129 4.63 -8.63 4.15
N THR A 130 4.01 -9.72 3.71
CA THR A 130 3.02 -10.48 4.47
C THR A 130 3.23 -11.97 4.25
N ALA A 131 3.00 -12.77 5.29
CA ALA A 131 3.02 -14.23 5.18
C ALA A 131 1.75 -14.78 4.48
N ARG A 132 0.69 -13.96 4.40
CA ARG A 132 -0.60 -14.38 3.86
C ARG A 132 -1.35 -13.19 3.24
N ALA A 133 -1.19 -13.02 1.93
CA ALA A 133 -1.92 -12.02 1.15
C ALA A 133 -3.44 -12.28 1.14
N SER A 134 -4.22 -11.20 1.04
CA SER A 134 -5.68 -11.22 0.97
C SER A 134 -6.18 -10.31 -0.15
N LEU A 135 -7.44 -9.87 -0.03
CA LEU A 135 -8.22 -9.27 -1.10
C LEU A 135 -7.66 -7.92 -1.57
N ALA A 136 -6.98 -7.15 -0.71
CA ALA A 136 -6.42 -5.87 -1.12
C ALA A 136 -5.18 -6.06 -1.98
N SER A 137 -4.30 -6.98 -1.58
CA SER A 137 -3.09 -7.32 -2.34
C SER A 137 -3.43 -8.00 -3.66
N GLU A 138 -4.44 -8.87 -3.67
CA GLU A 138 -4.96 -9.50 -4.89
C GLU A 138 -5.53 -8.46 -5.85
N LYS A 139 -6.39 -7.55 -5.35
CA LYS A 139 -7.00 -6.50 -6.17
C LYS A 139 -5.96 -5.55 -6.79
N ALA A 140 -4.93 -5.19 -6.02
CA ALA A 140 -3.92 -4.24 -6.46
C ALA A 140 -2.89 -4.85 -7.41
N PHE A 141 -2.45 -6.09 -7.13
CA PHE A 141 -1.26 -6.67 -7.76
C PHE A 141 -1.46 -8.10 -8.27
N GLY A 142 -2.64 -8.69 -8.17
CA GLY A 142 -2.85 -10.11 -8.50
C GLY A 142 -2.11 -11.06 -7.54
N ALA A 143 -1.83 -10.61 -6.31
CA ALA A 143 -1.18 -11.43 -5.30
C ALA A 143 -1.96 -12.74 -5.06
N PRO A 144 -1.31 -13.91 -5.07
CA PRO A 144 -2.01 -15.16 -4.79
C PRO A 144 -2.54 -15.18 -3.35
N ILE A 145 -3.87 -15.20 -3.22
CA ILE A 145 -4.56 -15.21 -1.92
C ILE A 145 -4.05 -16.38 -1.07
N GLY A 146 -3.73 -16.10 0.19
CA GLY A 146 -3.28 -17.11 1.13
C GLY A 146 -1.78 -17.42 1.09
N LYS A 147 -1.02 -16.87 0.14
CA LYS A 147 0.43 -17.08 0.03
C LYS A 147 1.22 -15.90 0.60
N ALA A 148 2.51 -16.13 0.86
CA ALA A 148 3.42 -15.05 1.20
C ALA A 148 3.60 -14.11 0.02
N PHE A 149 3.69 -12.82 0.31
CA PHE A 149 3.74 -11.78 -0.70
C PHE A 149 4.65 -10.64 -0.26
N GLY A 150 5.40 -10.07 -1.21
CA GLY A 150 6.28 -8.94 -0.98
C GLY A 150 6.13 -7.86 -2.05
N ILE A 151 6.28 -6.60 -1.65
CA ILE A 151 6.37 -5.44 -2.54
C ILE A 151 7.78 -4.88 -2.41
N ILE A 152 8.42 -4.59 -3.54
CA ILE A 152 9.76 -4.03 -3.62
C ILE A 152 9.72 -2.86 -4.61
N ALA A 153 9.81 -1.65 -4.10
CA ALA A 153 9.80 -0.43 -4.89
C ALA A 153 11.05 0.42 -4.59
N GLY A 154 11.61 1.02 -5.63
CA GLY A 154 12.75 1.92 -5.52
C GLY A 154 12.66 3.08 -6.49
N ALA A 155 12.94 4.28 -5.97
CA ALA A 155 13.04 5.53 -6.70
C ALA A 155 14.41 6.22 -6.46
N PRO A 156 15.05 6.79 -7.50
CA PRO A 156 14.63 6.77 -8.89
C PRO A 156 14.62 5.35 -9.47
N ALA A 157 13.85 5.15 -10.54
CA ALA A 157 13.52 3.84 -11.12
C ALA A 157 14.73 2.90 -11.34
N GLY A 158 15.91 3.45 -11.64
CA GLY A 158 17.15 2.67 -11.77
C GLY A 158 17.57 1.94 -10.49
N ILE A 159 17.34 2.53 -9.31
CA ILE A 159 17.56 1.87 -8.02
C ILE A 159 16.59 0.69 -7.89
N GLY A 160 15.31 0.90 -8.18
CA GLY A 160 14.30 -0.15 -8.15
C GLY A 160 14.63 -1.32 -9.06
N LEU A 161 15.25 -1.08 -10.22
CA LEU A 161 15.69 -2.15 -11.12
C LEU A 161 16.80 -3.02 -10.52
N VAL A 162 17.79 -2.41 -9.85
CA VAL A 162 18.87 -3.16 -9.17
C VAL A 162 18.33 -3.91 -7.95
N MET A 163 17.39 -3.32 -7.20
CA MET A 163 16.70 -3.98 -6.11
C MET A 163 15.92 -5.21 -6.61
N ALA A 164 15.19 -5.07 -7.71
CA ALA A 164 14.44 -6.15 -8.33
C ALA A 164 15.36 -7.31 -8.78
N ASP A 165 16.45 -7.03 -9.48
CA ASP A 165 17.43 -8.05 -9.90
C ASP A 165 18.04 -8.78 -8.69
N THR A 166 18.36 -8.03 -7.62
CA THR A 166 18.92 -8.60 -6.39
C THR A 166 17.93 -9.52 -5.69
N ALA A 167 16.67 -9.09 -5.56
CA ALA A 167 15.61 -9.90 -4.94
C ALA A 167 15.45 -11.25 -5.67
N MET A 168 15.31 -11.21 -7.00
CA MET A 168 15.06 -12.40 -7.81
C MET A 168 16.24 -13.40 -7.80
N LYS A 169 17.46 -12.94 -7.50
CA LYS A 169 18.66 -13.78 -7.36
C LYS A 169 18.91 -14.29 -5.94
N THR A 170 18.24 -13.72 -4.94
CA THR A 170 18.53 -14.00 -3.53
C THR A 170 17.95 -15.34 -3.08
N ALA A 171 16.72 -15.64 -3.47
CA ALA A 171 16.04 -16.89 -3.12
C ALA A 171 15.12 -17.35 -4.26
N ASN A 172 14.61 -18.58 -4.16
CA ASN A 172 13.65 -19.10 -5.12
C ASN A 172 12.25 -18.48 -4.87
N ILE A 173 11.96 -17.39 -5.58
CA ILE A 173 10.69 -16.67 -5.54
C ILE A 173 10.12 -16.52 -6.95
N GLU A 174 8.82 -16.25 -7.03
CA GLU A 174 8.11 -15.96 -8.27
C GLU A 174 7.73 -14.48 -8.33
N MET A 175 7.90 -13.85 -9.49
CA MET A 175 7.43 -12.49 -9.72
C MET A 175 5.94 -12.51 -10.07
N VAL A 176 5.14 -11.71 -9.37
CA VAL A 176 3.71 -11.55 -9.63
C VAL A 176 3.48 -10.37 -10.57
N THR A 177 4.08 -9.21 -10.29
CA THR A 177 4.01 -8.03 -11.17
C THR A 177 5.35 -7.33 -11.31
N TYR A 178 5.49 -6.63 -12.43
CA TYR A 178 6.55 -5.69 -12.73
C TYR A 178 5.91 -4.40 -13.24
N ALA A 179 6.28 -3.27 -12.66
CA ALA A 179 5.88 -1.95 -13.09
C ALA A 179 7.09 -1.02 -13.17
N SER A 180 7.05 -0.09 -14.12
CA SER A 180 8.06 0.91 -14.42
C SER A 180 7.38 2.25 -14.77
N PRO A 181 8.13 3.34 -14.97
CA PRO A 181 7.53 4.68 -15.15
C PRO A 181 6.47 4.76 -16.25
N ASP A 182 6.68 4.10 -17.38
CA ASP A 182 5.74 4.15 -18.51
C ASP A 182 4.89 2.87 -18.67
N SER A 183 4.95 1.95 -17.69
CA SER A 183 4.18 0.72 -17.74
C SER A 183 3.80 0.25 -16.33
N GLY A 184 2.50 0.29 -16.02
CA GLY A 184 1.96 -0.23 -14.74
C GLY A 184 2.04 0.73 -13.56
N THR A 185 2.65 1.91 -13.72
CA THR A 185 2.57 3.01 -12.76
C THR A 185 1.82 4.21 -13.34
N ALA A 186 1.37 5.13 -12.49
CA ALA A 186 0.88 6.44 -12.92
C ALA A 186 2.04 7.42 -13.23
N HIS A 187 3.01 7.03 -14.06
CA HIS A 187 4.21 7.84 -14.35
C HIS A 187 4.98 8.26 -13.10
N THR A 188 5.11 7.35 -12.14
CA THR A 188 6.04 7.53 -11.01
C THR A 188 7.46 7.24 -11.46
N ASN A 189 8.45 7.78 -10.73
CA ASN A 189 9.86 7.48 -11.01
C ASN A 189 10.31 6.27 -10.19
N GLU A 190 9.57 5.17 -10.32
CA GLU A 190 9.77 3.93 -9.59
C GLU A 190 9.90 2.76 -10.55
N VAL A 191 10.71 1.78 -10.15
CA VAL A 191 10.48 0.39 -10.56
C VAL A 191 9.92 -0.34 -9.35
N ILE A 192 8.83 -1.04 -9.57
CA ILE A 192 8.10 -1.80 -8.55
C ILE A 192 8.00 -3.23 -9.04
N ILE A 193 8.46 -4.18 -8.23
CA ILE A 193 8.11 -5.59 -8.40
C ILE A 193 7.31 -6.07 -7.21
N THR A 194 6.44 -7.03 -7.48
CA THR A 194 5.81 -7.82 -6.42
C THR A 194 6.12 -9.28 -6.60
N VAL A 195 6.26 -9.99 -5.49
CA VAL A 195 6.78 -11.36 -5.47
C VAL A 195 5.98 -12.25 -4.53
N THR A 196 5.96 -13.55 -4.82
CA THR A 196 5.33 -14.61 -4.02
C THR A 196 6.27 -15.81 -3.92
N GLY A 197 6.01 -16.72 -2.99
CA GLY A 197 6.79 -17.94 -2.81
C GLY A 197 6.70 -18.48 -1.39
N ASP A 198 7.71 -19.23 -0.98
CA ASP A 198 7.86 -19.63 0.41
C ASP A 198 8.09 -18.42 1.30
N SER A 199 7.44 -18.41 2.46
CA SER A 199 7.41 -17.27 3.40
C SER A 199 8.80 -16.71 3.71
N ASP A 200 9.76 -17.58 4.02
CA ASP A 200 11.13 -17.17 4.35
C ASP A 200 11.90 -16.70 3.12
N ALA A 201 11.70 -17.32 1.96
CA ALA A 201 12.35 -16.94 0.70
C ALA A 201 11.90 -15.55 0.24
N VAL A 202 10.61 -15.24 0.35
CA VAL A 202 10.06 -13.91 0.07
C VAL A 202 10.66 -12.88 1.02
N ARG A 203 10.65 -13.16 2.33
CA ARG A 203 11.21 -12.25 3.34
C ARG A 203 12.69 -11.98 3.11
N GLN A 204 13.49 -13.00 2.86
CA GLN A 204 14.93 -12.87 2.57
C GLN A 204 15.17 -11.98 1.34
N SER A 205 14.39 -12.17 0.28
CA SER A 205 14.53 -11.41 -0.95
C SER A 205 14.16 -9.93 -0.79
N VAL A 206 13.13 -9.63 0.00
CA VAL A 206 12.75 -8.25 0.36
C VAL A 206 13.84 -7.58 1.19
N ILE A 207 14.42 -8.30 2.16
CA ILE A 207 15.53 -7.78 2.99
C ILE A 207 16.77 -7.49 2.13
N ALA A 208 17.15 -8.41 1.24
CA ALA A 208 18.30 -8.20 0.35
C ALA A 208 18.09 -6.99 -0.59
N ALA A 209 16.88 -6.83 -1.13
CA ALA A 209 16.50 -5.66 -1.91
C ALA A 209 16.61 -4.35 -1.11
N ARG A 210 16.15 -4.34 0.14
CA ARG A 210 16.29 -3.20 1.06
C ARG A 210 17.75 -2.81 1.25
N GLU A 211 18.61 -3.79 1.53
CA GLU A 211 20.03 -3.55 1.82
C GLU A 211 20.79 -2.96 0.62
N ILE A 212 20.55 -3.49 -0.59
CA ILE A 212 21.18 -2.93 -1.80
C ILE A 212 20.61 -1.56 -2.13
N GLY A 213 19.29 -1.35 -1.98
CA GLY A 213 18.65 -0.05 -2.22
C GLY A 213 19.21 1.04 -1.31
N LEU A 214 19.34 0.76 -0.01
CA LEU A 214 19.92 1.70 0.96
C LEU A 214 21.39 1.98 0.65
N SER A 215 22.14 0.97 0.21
CA SER A 215 23.54 1.11 -0.20
C SER A 215 23.70 2.00 -1.45
N LEU A 216 22.75 1.92 -2.40
CA LEU A 216 22.72 2.77 -3.59
C LEU A 216 22.38 4.22 -3.24
N LEU A 217 21.37 4.46 -2.40
CA LEU A 217 21.06 5.80 -1.90
C LEU A 217 22.26 6.40 -1.15
N LYS A 218 22.93 5.61 -0.31
CA LYS A 218 24.18 6.02 0.36
C LYS A 218 25.29 6.38 -0.63
N SER A 219 25.41 5.65 -1.73
CA SER A 219 26.38 5.94 -2.79
C SER A 219 26.06 7.26 -3.52
N MET A 220 24.80 7.67 -3.55
CA MET A 220 24.35 9.00 -3.99
C MET A 220 24.50 10.09 -2.91
N ARG A 221 25.20 9.79 -1.80
CA ARG A 221 25.40 10.67 -0.63
C ARG A 221 24.10 11.03 0.08
N GLN A 222 23.11 10.15 0.01
CA GLN A 222 21.85 10.27 0.75
C GLN A 222 21.85 9.35 1.96
N GLU A 223 21.25 9.80 3.06
CA GLU A 223 20.99 8.97 4.23
C GLU A 223 19.48 8.88 4.42
N ALA A 224 18.90 7.74 4.05
CA ALA A 224 17.48 7.50 4.16
C ALA A 224 17.17 6.79 5.48
N GLN A 225 16.37 7.43 6.33
CA GLN A 225 15.85 6.83 7.55
C GLN A 225 14.48 6.23 7.27
N SER A 226 14.13 5.18 8.03
CA SER A 226 12.77 4.65 7.98
C SER A 226 11.78 5.72 8.46
N ALA A 227 10.60 5.76 7.85
CA ALA A 227 9.51 6.64 8.24
C ALA A 227 8.99 6.33 9.66
N THR A 228 9.02 5.07 10.08
CA THR A 228 8.63 4.62 11.43
C THR A 228 9.58 3.52 11.94
N LYS A 229 9.08 2.39 12.45
CA LYS A 229 9.88 1.26 12.91
C LYS A 229 9.79 0.11 11.90
N PRO A 230 10.91 -0.32 11.27
CA PRO A 230 10.93 -1.46 10.36
C PRO A 230 10.31 -2.72 10.98
N TYR A 231 9.52 -3.43 10.19
CA TYR A 231 8.76 -4.60 10.63
C TYR A 231 9.16 -5.89 9.87
N ILE A 232 9.93 -5.77 8.79
CA ILE A 232 10.41 -6.89 7.95
C ILE A 232 11.76 -7.40 8.44
#